data_AF-T1IZK9-F1
#
_entry.id   AF-T1IZK9-F1
#
_cell.length_a   1.000
_cell.length_b   1.000
_cell.length_c   1.000
_cell.angle_alpha   90.00
_cell.angle_beta   90.00
_cell.angle_gamma   90.00
#
_symmetry.space_group_name_H-M   'P 1'
#
loop_
_entity.id
_entity.type
_entity.pdbx_description
1 polymer ?
#
loop_
_entity_poly.entity_id
_entity_poly.type
_entity_poly.pdbx_seq_one_letter_code
_entity_poly.pdbx_strand_id
1 'polypeptide(L)'
;MSKLPKIQSSSLDLTCSTRSKGSVRRKSSTSPQKMRMESELTQKLAAERRKLVSIERQRIIAVMDDALYAIQIVSRFAAVCENYEYFENFLGPEIASAFQHLCTTLNYPIDSQSTFDQQKSAEADAIFLVSLKDMTKSKKLGMYSTPAMKRIIGVVKNLIRLIFANRKVFNSLQMDSQPSPTMFNFLETMQELREFVFERLQTTDATEREHMLFLENSLQRERVLQEQIEELDGELSRVKTMDSYQYAEQEGKLSMETQVTLNSEYQASLKQYDALVDNHRRAEVKLRKKNFKMNVEVDNWIKKYDKDMNDRLVALETLGSEYIEEEKKLAKLEEKFAPVEEEYKALLAERIVNEQKRLDKMVREPEKKHIFLLKIPPK
;
A
#
# COMPACT_ATOMS: atom_id res chain seq x y z
N MET A 1 -16.21 16.03 41.39
CA MET A 1 -15.87 14.59 41.44
C MET A 1 -16.28 14.03 40.09
N SER A 2 -15.49 13.38 39.24
CA SER A 2 -14.22 12.66 39.34
C SER A 2 -13.58 12.76 37.94
N LYS A 3 -12.25 12.94 37.93
CA LYS A 3 -11.40 13.18 36.76
C LYS A 3 -11.44 12.00 35.77
N LEU A 4 -11.68 12.28 34.50
CA LEU A 4 -11.26 11.43 33.37
C LEU A 4 -9.98 12.02 32.74
N PRO A 5 -9.01 11.19 32.31
CA PRO A 5 -7.70 11.68 31.91
C PRO A 5 -7.66 12.13 30.44
N LYS A 6 -6.95 13.24 30.20
CA LYS A 6 -6.56 13.72 28.87
C LYS A 6 -5.44 12.83 28.32
N ILE A 7 -5.67 12.25 27.14
CA ILE A 7 -4.62 11.66 26.29
C ILE A 7 -3.84 12.83 25.69
N GLN A 8 -2.61 13.04 26.18
CA GLN A 8 -1.60 13.86 25.52
C GLN A 8 -0.78 12.94 24.60
N SER A 9 -0.65 13.35 23.34
CA SER A 9 0.29 12.81 22.37
C SER A 9 1.71 12.90 22.91
N SER A 10 2.30 11.77 23.27
CA SER A 10 3.72 11.65 23.61
C SER A 10 4.50 11.31 22.36
N SER A 11 5.28 12.29 21.90
CA SER A 11 6.47 12.08 21.07
C SER A 11 7.45 11.23 21.88
N LEU A 12 7.66 9.98 21.48
CA LEU A 12 8.73 9.17 22.03
C LEU A 12 10.02 9.49 21.28
N ASP A 13 10.80 10.40 21.87
CA ASP A 13 12.21 10.61 21.54
C ASP A 13 13.00 9.34 21.88
N LEU A 14 13.39 8.61 20.84
CA LEU A 14 14.36 7.53 20.93
C LEU A 14 15.76 8.13 21.13
N THR A 15 16.19 8.20 22.39
CA THR A 15 17.59 8.50 22.75
C THR A 15 18.45 7.27 22.46
N CYS A 16 19.22 7.33 21.37
CA CYS A 16 20.21 6.32 21.01
C CYS A 16 21.45 6.47 21.89
N SER A 17 21.56 5.62 22.91
CA SER A 17 22.74 5.49 23.77
C SER A 17 23.87 4.77 23.02
N THR A 18 24.91 5.51 22.67
CA THR A 18 26.16 5.00 22.10
C THR A 18 26.97 4.23 23.16
N ARG A 19 26.94 2.90 23.12
CA ARG A 19 27.91 2.06 23.82
C ARG A 19 28.69 1.20 22.84
N SER A 20 29.92 1.66 22.61
CA SER A 20 31.06 0.97 22.02
C SER A 20 31.21 -0.48 22.53
N LYS A 21 31.39 -1.43 21.61
CA LYS A 21 32.54 -2.35 21.52
C LYS A 21 32.30 -3.42 20.43
N GLY A 22 33.32 -3.67 19.60
CA GLY A 22 33.41 -4.93 18.82
C GLY A 22 33.70 -4.84 17.32
N SER A 23 34.29 -3.76 16.79
CA SER A 23 34.80 -3.79 15.41
C SER A 23 36.13 -4.55 15.37
N VAL A 24 36.11 -5.76 14.81
CA VAL A 24 37.31 -6.51 14.42
C VAL A 24 37.98 -5.77 13.27
N ARG A 25 38.88 -4.87 13.62
CA ARG A 25 39.76 -4.15 12.69
C ARG A 25 40.79 -5.14 12.13
N ARG A 26 40.53 -5.69 10.95
CA ARG A 26 41.59 -6.28 10.12
C ARG A 26 42.57 -5.15 9.75
N LYS A 27 43.77 -5.17 10.34
CA LYS A 27 44.87 -4.29 9.98
C LYS A 27 45.41 -4.71 8.60
N SER A 28 45.02 -4.02 7.53
CA SER A 28 45.84 -3.94 6.33
C SER A 28 46.87 -2.83 6.52
N SER A 29 48.01 -3.18 7.13
CA SER A 29 49.17 -2.29 7.18
C SER A 29 49.89 -2.34 5.83
N THR A 30 49.36 -1.66 4.82
CA THR A 30 50.11 -1.35 3.60
C THR A 30 50.90 -0.08 3.88
N SER A 31 52.19 -0.23 4.23
CA SER A 31 53.08 0.91 4.49
C SER A 31 53.11 1.86 3.27
N PRO A 32 53.27 3.18 3.45
CA PRO A 32 53.34 4.15 2.35
C PRO A 32 54.43 3.81 1.31
N GLN A 33 55.51 3.16 1.75
CA GLN A 33 56.59 2.65 0.89
C GLN A 33 56.15 1.52 -0.05
N LYS A 34 55.16 0.70 0.37
CA LYS A 34 54.64 -0.43 -0.42
C LYS A 34 53.67 0.05 -1.51
N MET A 35 52.83 1.04 -1.21
CA MET A 35 52.00 1.71 -2.22
C MET A 35 52.85 2.51 -3.23
N ARG A 36 53.94 3.15 -2.77
CA ARG A 36 54.87 3.87 -3.66
C ARG A 36 55.65 2.91 -4.56
N MET A 37 56.10 1.76 -4.06
CA MET A 37 56.71 0.71 -4.88
C MET A 37 55.72 0.04 -5.86
N GLU A 38 54.46 -0.20 -5.46
CA GLU A 38 53.42 -0.71 -6.38
C GLU A 38 53.06 0.32 -7.46
N SER A 39 53.02 1.62 -7.13
CA SER A 39 52.84 2.71 -8.09
C SER A 39 54.04 2.84 -9.05
N GLU A 40 55.27 2.68 -8.57
CA GLU A 40 56.47 2.72 -9.42
C GLU A 40 56.62 1.45 -10.26
N LEU A 41 56.22 0.27 -9.76
CA LEU A 41 56.16 -0.96 -10.56
C LEU A 41 55.09 -0.85 -11.64
N THR A 42 53.90 -0.33 -11.32
CA THR A 42 52.82 -0.15 -12.31
C THR A 42 53.17 0.93 -13.34
N GLN A 43 53.86 2.00 -12.96
CA GLN A 43 54.40 2.99 -13.91
C GLN A 43 55.53 2.43 -14.77
N LYS A 44 56.45 1.64 -14.22
CA LYS A 44 57.51 0.97 -14.98
C LYS A 44 56.95 -0.08 -15.94
N LEU A 45 56.00 -0.90 -15.49
CA LEU A 45 55.26 -1.85 -16.33
C LEU A 45 54.44 -1.11 -17.41
N ALA A 46 53.87 0.06 -17.11
CA ALA A 46 53.18 0.90 -18.10
C ALA A 46 54.15 1.56 -19.10
N ALA A 47 55.37 1.92 -18.69
CA ALA A 47 56.40 2.46 -19.56
C ALA A 47 57.05 1.37 -20.43
N GLU A 48 57.20 0.15 -19.92
CA GLU A 48 57.59 -1.04 -20.68
C GLU A 48 56.50 -1.45 -21.68
N ARG A 49 55.22 -1.33 -21.31
CA ARG A 49 54.09 -1.55 -22.25
C ARG A 49 54.10 -0.61 -23.45
N ARG A 50 54.72 0.58 -23.37
CA ARG A 50 54.83 1.53 -24.49
C ARG A 50 55.99 1.25 -25.44
N LYS A 51 56.89 0.32 -25.14
CA LYS A 51 57.98 -0.08 -26.04
C LYS A 51 57.79 -1.53 -26.42
N LEU A 52 57.76 -1.82 -27.71
CA LEU A 52 57.73 -3.20 -28.18
C LEU A 52 59.01 -3.90 -27.72
N VAL A 53 58.89 -4.95 -26.91
CA VAL A 53 60.04 -5.64 -26.30
C VAL A 53 60.74 -6.57 -27.30
N SER A 54 60.00 -7.16 -28.25
CA SER A 54 60.56 -8.05 -29.28
C SER A 54 61.15 -7.26 -30.45
N ILE A 55 62.33 -7.70 -30.89
CA ILE A 55 63.05 -7.14 -32.04
C ILE A 55 62.24 -7.30 -33.34
N GLU A 56 61.52 -8.41 -33.49
CA GLU A 56 60.62 -8.66 -34.62
C GLU A 56 59.47 -7.65 -34.65
N ARG A 57 58.86 -7.36 -33.50
CA ARG A 57 57.77 -6.38 -33.38
C ARG A 57 58.27 -4.96 -33.68
N GLN A 58 59.45 -4.61 -33.17
CA GLN A 58 60.11 -3.34 -33.49
C GLN A 58 60.41 -3.22 -34.99
N ARG A 59 60.87 -4.28 -35.65
CA ARG A 59 61.10 -4.30 -37.11
C ARG A 59 59.83 -4.10 -37.92
N ILE A 60 58.71 -4.70 -37.50
CA ILE A 60 57.41 -4.51 -38.17
C ILE A 60 57.00 -3.04 -38.15
N ILE A 61 57.13 -2.37 -37.00
CA ILE A 61 56.83 -0.93 -36.90
C ILE A 61 57.84 -0.09 -37.67
N ALA A 62 59.13 -0.42 -37.66
CA ALA A 62 60.13 0.29 -38.45
C ALA A 62 59.81 0.23 -39.96
N VAL A 63 59.34 -0.91 -40.46
CA VAL A 63 58.89 -1.03 -41.86
C VAL A 63 57.67 -0.13 -42.15
N MET A 64 56.74 -0.03 -41.19
CA MET A 64 55.59 0.89 -41.32
C MET A 64 56.03 2.36 -41.30
N ASP A 65 56.97 2.72 -40.44
CA ASP A 65 57.54 4.06 -40.34
C ASP A 65 58.31 4.44 -41.63
N ASP A 66 59.11 3.51 -42.18
CA ASP A 66 59.83 3.69 -43.45
C ASP A 66 58.86 3.86 -44.63
N ALA A 67 57.79 3.06 -44.67
CA ALA A 67 56.76 3.17 -45.69
C ALA A 67 56.02 4.52 -45.60
N LEU A 68 55.64 4.93 -44.40
CA LEU A 68 54.96 6.20 -44.15
C LEU A 68 55.82 7.39 -44.58
N TYR A 69 57.11 7.36 -44.25
CA TYR A 69 58.05 8.40 -44.69
C TYR A 69 58.24 8.42 -46.21
N ALA A 70 58.30 7.25 -46.87
CA ALA A 70 58.35 7.19 -48.33
C ALA A 70 57.08 7.76 -48.99
N ILE A 71 55.90 7.47 -48.42
CA ILE A 71 54.62 8.02 -48.89
C ILE A 71 54.59 9.54 -48.71
N GLN A 72 55.10 10.07 -47.59
CA GLN A 72 55.24 11.52 -47.35
C GLN A 72 56.17 12.21 -48.35
N ILE A 73 57.24 11.54 -48.81
CA ILE A 73 58.11 12.06 -49.87
C ILE A 73 57.35 12.14 -51.19
N VAL A 74 56.74 11.02 -51.59
CA VAL A 74 56.05 10.91 -52.89
C VAL A 74 54.85 11.86 -52.97
N SER A 75 54.20 12.17 -51.84
CA SER A 75 53.06 13.09 -51.80
C SER A 75 53.38 14.49 -52.31
N ARG A 76 54.67 14.85 -52.40
CA ARG A 76 55.15 16.17 -52.85
C ARG A 76 55.54 16.21 -54.31
N PHE A 77 55.76 15.05 -54.94
CA PHE A 77 56.35 14.99 -56.27
C PHE A 77 55.50 15.68 -57.34
N ALA A 78 54.18 15.56 -57.27
CA ALA A 78 53.28 16.21 -58.22
C ALA A 78 53.44 17.73 -58.22
N ALA A 79 53.43 18.37 -57.03
CA ALA A 79 53.60 19.81 -56.90
C ALA A 79 54.99 20.30 -57.32
N VAL A 80 56.02 19.48 -57.10
CA VAL A 80 57.39 19.76 -57.57
C VAL A 80 57.46 19.70 -59.10
N CYS A 81 56.81 18.70 -59.72
CA CYS A 81 56.75 18.58 -61.17
C CYS A 81 55.97 19.74 -61.82
N GLU A 82 54.89 20.20 -61.20
CA GLU A 82 54.09 21.35 -61.67
C GLU A 82 54.89 22.67 -61.65
N ASN A 83 55.83 22.82 -60.72
CA ASN A 83 56.60 24.05 -60.52
C ASN A 83 58.11 23.82 -60.65
N TYR A 84 58.54 22.93 -61.55
CA TYR A 84 59.92 22.44 -61.60
C TYR A 84 60.97 23.57 -61.67
N GLU A 85 60.71 24.63 -62.44
CA GLU A 85 61.63 25.77 -62.60
C GLU A 85 61.93 26.49 -61.27
N TYR A 86 60.96 26.53 -60.36
CA TYR A 86 61.14 27.06 -59.01
C TYR A 86 62.03 26.13 -58.18
N PHE A 87 61.72 24.82 -58.23
CA PHE A 87 62.36 23.78 -57.41
C PHE A 87 63.80 23.45 -57.83
N GLU A 88 64.13 23.56 -59.12
CA GLU A 88 65.44 23.21 -59.69
C GLU A 88 66.62 23.88 -58.97
N ASN A 89 66.46 25.14 -58.55
CA ASN A 89 67.50 25.95 -57.93
C ASN A 89 67.98 25.42 -56.57
N PHE A 90 67.17 24.61 -55.87
CA PHE A 90 67.46 24.12 -54.52
C PHE A 90 67.47 22.60 -54.36
N LEU A 91 67.07 21.86 -55.40
CA LEU A 91 67.13 20.40 -55.42
C LEU A 91 68.56 19.87 -55.59
N GLY A 92 69.45 20.66 -56.22
CA GLY A 92 70.78 20.21 -56.62
C GLY A 92 70.74 19.35 -57.89
N PRO A 93 71.86 19.24 -58.63
CA PRO A 93 71.86 18.75 -60.01
C PRO A 93 71.38 17.30 -60.17
N GLU A 94 71.71 16.44 -59.20
CA GLU A 94 71.34 15.02 -59.23
C GLU A 94 69.83 14.79 -59.02
N ILE A 95 69.23 15.50 -58.06
CA ILE A 95 67.80 15.39 -57.76
C ILE A 95 66.97 16.15 -58.81
N ALA A 96 67.45 17.31 -59.26
CA ALA A 96 66.85 18.08 -60.35
C ALA A 96 66.78 17.24 -61.64
N SER A 97 67.87 16.61 -62.06
CA SER A 97 67.89 15.72 -63.24
C SER A 97 66.90 14.54 -63.10
N ALA A 98 66.79 13.96 -61.90
CA ALA A 98 65.84 12.88 -61.65
C ALA A 98 64.37 13.35 -61.68
N PHE A 99 64.07 14.57 -61.21
CA PHE A 99 62.75 15.17 -61.33
C PHE A 99 62.44 15.59 -62.77
N GLN A 100 63.41 16.11 -63.52
CA GLN A 100 63.26 16.39 -64.94
C GLN A 100 62.88 15.11 -65.70
N HIS A 101 63.56 14.00 -65.42
CA HIS A 101 63.20 12.69 -65.97
C HIS A 101 61.80 12.24 -65.54
N LEU A 102 61.37 12.51 -64.31
CA LEU A 102 59.99 12.25 -63.86
C LEU A 102 58.98 13.10 -64.65
N CYS A 103 59.21 14.41 -64.79
CA CYS A 103 58.38 15.31 -65.58
C CYS A 103 58.27 14.85 -67.03
N THR A 104 59.37 14.47 -67.67
CA THR A 104 59.36 13.92 -69.04
C THR A 104 58.61 12.58 -69.11
N THR A 105 58.77 11.72 -68.10
CA THR A 105 58.05 10.43 -68.04
C THR A 105 56.55 10.62 -67.84
N LEU A 106 56.13 11.68 -67.14
CA LEU A 106 54.73 12.04 -66.92
C LEU A 106 54.11 12.79 -68.12
N ASN A 107 54.89 13.62 -68.84
CA ASN A 107 54.45 14.39 -70.01
C ASN A 107 54.52 13.60 -71.34
N TYR A 108 55.16 12.43 -71.38
CA TYR A 108 55.10 11.56 -72.55
C TYR A 108 53.65 11.10 -72.76
N PRO A 109 53.05 11.27 -73.95
CA PRO A 109 51.72 10.73 -74.22
C PRO A 109 51.79 9.23 -73.98
N ILE A 110 51.10 8.77 -72.93
CA ILE A 110 50.88 7.35 -72.68
C ILE A 110 50.36 6.78 -74.00
N ASP A 111 51.11 5.86 -74.61
CA ASP A 111 50.77 5.27 -75.90
C ASP A 111 49.27 5.03 -75.97
N SER A 112 48.64 5.64 -76.97
CA SER A 112 47.22 5.69 -77.25
C SER A 112 46.68 4.32 -77.67
N GLN A 113 46.73 3.37 -76.74
CA GLN A 113 45.99 2.10 -76.76
C GLN A 113 45.28 1.79 -75.43
N SER A 114 45.42 2.63 -74.40
CA SER A 114 44.50 2.62 -73.26
C SER A 114 43.82 3.97 -73.15
N THR A 115 42.66 4.10 -73.80
CA THR A 115 41.74 5.20 -73.52
C THR A 115 41.48 5.25 -72.02
N PHE A 116 41.73 6.41 -71.40
CA PHE A 116 41.30 6.68 -70.04
C PHE A 116 39.78 6.87 -70.05
N ASP A 117 39.04 5.75 -70.00
CA ASP A 117 37.61 5.71 -69.70
C ASP A 117 37.41 5.79 -68.19
N GLN A 118 36.74 6.83 -67.69
CA GLN A 118 36.38 6.95 -66.27
C GLN A 118 35.58 5.74 -65.75
N GLN A 119 34.87 5.01 -66.62
CA GLN A 119 34.17 3.76 -66.26
C GLN A 119 35.10 2.56 -66.07
N LYS A 120 36.23 2.48 -66.79
CA LYS A 120 37.23 1.41 -66.59
C LYS A 120 38.09 1.63 -65.35
N SER A 121 38.22 2.87 -64.85
CA SER A 121 38.87 3.14 -63.56
C SER A 121 38.07 2.53 -62.41
N ALA A 122 36.73 2.69 -62.42
CA ALA A 122 35.87 2.12 -61.38
C ALA A 122 35.84 0.57 -61.41
N GLU A 123 35.86 -0.04 -62.60
CA GLU A 123 35.99 -1.50 -62.74
C GLU A 123 37.40 -2.01 -62.39
N ALA A 124 38.46 -1.26 -62.74
CA ALA A 124 39.83 -1.60 -62.36
C ALA A 124 40.06 -1.43 -60.85
N ASP A 125 39.46 -0.43 -60.21
CA ASP A 125 39.45 -0.22 -58.76
C ASP A 125 38.64 -1.32 -58.06
N ALA A 126 37.52 -1.75 -58.64
CA ALA A 126 36.76 -2.90 -58.14
C ALA A 126 37.51 -4.23 -58.28
N ILE A 127 38.18 -4.47 -59.41
CA ILE A 127 39.05 -5.64 -59.63
C ILE A 127 40.27 -5.59 -58.71
N PHE A 128 40.85 -4.40 -58.50
CA PHE A 128 41.97 -4.19 -57.57
C PHE A 128 41.56 -4.47 -56.12
N LEU A 129 40.37 -4.04 -55.69
CA LEU A 129 39.82 -4.31 -54.36
C LEU A 129 39.43 -5.78 -54.17
N VAL A 130 38.88 -6.43 -55.20
CA VAL A 130 38.60 -7.88 -55.20
C VAL A 130 39.91 -8.69 -55.17
N SER A 131 40.93 -8.26 -55.89
CA SER A 131 42.26 -8.89 -55.94
C SER A 131 43.11 -8.61 -54.70
N LEU A 132 42.88 -7.50 -53.99
CA LEU A 132 43.50 -7.19 -52.69
C LEU A 132 43.17 -8.25 -51.63
N LYS A 133 41.98 -8.86 -51.71
CA LYS A 133 41.56 -10.01 -50.89
C LYS A 133 42.41 -11.25 -51.17
N ASP A 134 42.79 -11.48 -52.43
CA ASP A 134 43.63 -12.60 -52.87
C ASP A 134 45.15 -12.34 -52.73
N MET A 135 45.57 -11.08 -52.62
CA MET A 135 46.96 -10.64 -52.50
C MET A 135 47.66 -11.01 -51.20
N THR A 136 46.94 -11.40 -50.16
CA THR A 136 47.56 -11.90 -48.91
C THR A 136 48.35 -13.20 -49.12
N LYS A 137 48.25 -13.84 -50.30
CA LYS A 137 48.87 -15.13 -50.60
C LYS A 137 49.88 -15.16 -51.77
N SER A 138 50.20 -14.07 -52.46
CA SER A 138 51.02 -14.18 -53.70
C SER A 138 52.02 -13.04 -53.97
N LYS A 139 53.25 -13.41 -54.37
CA LYS A 139 54.34 -12.56 -54.88
C LYS A 139 54.02 -11.82 -56.21
N LYS A 140 52.75 -11.50 -56.49
CA LYS A 140 52.26 -11.03 -57.81
C LYS A 140 51.85 -9.55 -57.88
N LEU A 141 52.26 -8.70 -56.93
CA LEU A 141 51.97 -7.27 -57.01
C LEU A 141 52.58 -6.59 -58.27
N GLY A 142 53.67 -7.17 -58.82
CA GLY A 142 54.35 -6.65 -60.01
C GLY A 142 53.68 -7.00 -61.35
N MET A 143 52.64 -7.85 -61.39
CA MET A 143 52.02 -8.30 -62.65
C MET A 143 51.04 -7.31 -63.26
N TYR A 144 50.46 -6.39 -62.48
CA TYR A 144 49.45 -5.42 -62.95
C TYR A 144 50.04 -4.05 -63.32
N SER A 145 51.37 -3.89 -63.22
CA SER A 145 52.04 -2.65 -63.56
C SER A 145 52.29 -2.55 -65.06
N THR A 146 51.64 -1.60 -65.73
CA THR A 146 51.93 -1.27 -67.15
C THR A 146 53.41 -0.90 -67.32
N PRO A 147 54.00 -1.03 -68.52
CA PRO A 147 55.37 -0.60 -68.78
C PRO A 147 55.62 0.87 -68.37
N ALA A 148 54.62 1.74 -68.56
CA ALA A 148 54.65 3.13 -68.09
C ALA A 148 54.71 3.23 -66.55
N MET A 149 53.85 2.49 -65.84
CA MET A 149 53.92 2.44 -64.37
C MET A 149 55.26 1.89 -63.87
N LYS A 150 55.85 0.88 -64.54
CA LYS A 150 57.18 0.36 -64.15
C LYS A 150 58.28 1.42 -64.31
N ARG A 151 58.22 2.23 -65.37
CA ARG A 151 59.14 3.36 -65.58
C ARG A 151 58.95 4.41 -64.48
N ILE A 152 57.73 4.83 -64.22
CA ILE A 152 57.40 5.80 -63.14
C ILE A 152 57.89 5.27 -61.79
N ILE A 153 57.59 4.02 -61.44
CA ILE A 153 58.04 3.38 -60.20
C ILE A 153 59.57 3.37 -60.10
N GLY A 154 60.29 3.11 -61.19
CA GLY A 154 61.75 3.14 -61.22
C GLY A 154 62.31 4.53 -60.89
N VAL A 155 61.76 5.56 -61.54
CA VAL A 155 62.16 6.96 -61.32
C VAL A 155 61.82 7.42 -59.91
N VAL A 156 60.60 7.13 -59.45
CA VAL A 156 60.13 7.45 -58.09
C VAL A 156 61.00 6.76 -57.05
N LYS A 157 61.34 5.47 -57.22
CA LYS A 157 62.25 4.76 -56.31
C LYS A 157 63.65 5.39 -56.27
N ASN A 158 64.15 5.86 -57.42
CA ASN A 158 65.42 6.56 -57.48
C ASN A 158 65.37 7.89 -56.72
N LEU A 159 64.32 8.70 -56.97
CA LEU A 159 64.08 9.96 -56.28
C LEU A 159 63.94 9.79 -54.77
N ILE A 160 63.17 8.80 -54.32
CA ILE A 160 63.04 8.45 -52.90
C ILE A 160 64.43 8.19 -52.32
N ARG A 161 65.26 7.35 -52.94
CA ARG A 161 66.62 7.05 -52.45
C ARG A 161 67.50 8.30 -52.34
N LEU A 162 67.49 9.16 -53.36
CA LEU A 162 68.28 10.39 -53.37
C LEU A 162 67.82 11.39 -52.29
N ILE A 163 66.50 11.52 -52.10
CA ILE A 163 65.91 12.41 -51.09
C ILE A 163 66.13 11.86 -49.67
N PHE A 164 66.05 10.54 -49.48
CA PHE A 164 66.39 9.88 -48.21
C PHE A 164 67.86 10.13 -47.82
N ALA A 165 68.78 10.10 -48.79
CA ALA A 165 70.19 10.40 -48.55
C ALA A 165 70.44 11.88 -48.22
N ASN A 166 69.56 12.80 -48.64
CA ASN A 166 69.68 14.23 -48.42
C ASN A 166 68.47 14.84 -47.71
N ARG A 167 68.40 14.63 -46.39
CA ARG A 167 67.29 15.09 -45.52
C ARG A 167 67.02 16.60 -45.55
N LYS A 168 68.03 17.42 -45.87
CA LYS A 168 67.85 18.89 -45.98
C LYS A 168 66.94 19.25 -47.15
N VAL A 169 67.09 18.57 -48.28
CA VAL A 169 66.26 18.78 -49.48
C VAL A 169 64.81 18.41 -49.20
N PHE A 170 64.56 17.33 -48.47
CA PHE A 170 63.20 16.95 -48.08
C PHE A 170 62.51 18.00 -47.19
N ASN A 171 63.20 18.54 -46.19
CA ASN A 171 62.64 19.58 -45.33
C ASN A 171 62.36 20.88 -46.10
N SER A 172 63.17 21.22 -47.10
CA SER A 172 62.92 22.35 -48.01
C SER A 172 61.70 22.11 -48.90
N LEU A 173 61.47 20.88 -49.35
CA LEU A 173 60.28 20.48 -50.11
C LEU A 173 58.98 20.50 -49.28
N GLN A 174 59.09 20.46 -47.95
CA GLN A 174 57.94 20.39 -47.03
C GLN A 174 57.21 21.73 -46.85
N MET A 175 57.88 22.86 -47.12
CA MET A 175 57.37 24.19 -46.75
C MET A 175 56.35 24.77 -47.74
N ASP A 176 56.43 24.42 -49.03
CA ASP A 176 55.73 25.17 -50.09
C ASP A 176 54.78 24.34 -50.97
N SER A 177 54.57 23.07 -50.64
CA SER A 177 53.62 22.20 -51.33
C SER A 177 52.63 21.61 -50.32
N GLN A 178 51.36 21.45 -50.68
CA GLN A 178 50.39 20.63 -49.93
C GLN A 178 50.08 19.34 -50.70
N PRO A 179 49.85 18.19 -50.05
CA PRO A 179 49.45 16.97 -50.75
C PRO A 179 48.06 17.18 -51.35
N SER A 180 47.73 16.41 -52.39
CA SER A 180 46.33 16.37 -52.86
C SER A 180 45.42 15.83 -51.75
N PRO A 181 44.12 16.18 -51.72
CA PRO A 181 43.18 15.69 -50.72
C PRO A 181 43.15 14.15 -50.63
N THR A 182 43.21 13.47 -51.77
CA THR A 182 43.26 12.00 -51.84
C THR A 182 44.52 11.45 -51.17
N MET A 183 45.68 12.08 -51.40
CA MET A 183 46.95 11.66 -50.82
C MET A 183 47.02 11.97 -49.31
N PHE A 184 46.38 13.07 -48.87
CA PHE A 184 46.24 13.40 -47.46
C PHE A 184 45.44 12.32 -46.71
N ASN A 185 44.26 11.93 -47.24
CA ASN A 185 43.46 10.85 -46.66
C ASN A 185 44.23 9.52 -46.63
N PHE A 186 45.04 9.25 -47.66
CA PHE A 186 45.89 8.05 -47.68
C PHE A 186 46.98 8.10 -46.60
N LEU A 187 47.59 9.26 -46.35
CA LEU A 187 48.56 9.43 -45.27
C LEU A 187 47.93 9.26 -43.88
N GLU A 188 46.73 9.80 -43.67
CA GLU A 188 45.99 9.66 -42.41
C GLU A 188 45.61 8.20 -42.14
N THR A 189 45.02 7.51 -43.12
CA THR A 189 44.68 6.09 -42.98
C THR A 189 45.91 5.19 -42.76
N MET A 190 47.06 5.52 -43.38
CA MET A 190 48.32 4.81 -43.13
C MET A 190 48.87 5.05 -41.72
N GLN A 191 48.67 6.24 -41.17
CA GLN A 191 49.04 6.57 -39.78
C GLN A 191 48.15 5.79 -38.80
N GLU A 192 46.84 5.76 -39.02
CA GLU A 192 45.89 4.97 -38.21
C GLU A 192 46.25 3.47 -38.23
N LEU A 193 46.57 2.92 -39.40
CA LEU A 193 46.99 1.53 -39.54
C LEU A 193 48.27 1.24 -38.72
N ARG A 194 49.23 2.17 -38.74
CA ARG A 194 50.47 2.05 -37.96
C ARG A 194 50.20 2.03 -36.46
N GLU A 195 49.29 2.87 -35.98
CA GLU A 195 48.86 2.89 -34.57
C GLU A 195 48.12 1.61 -34.17
N PHE A 196 47.20 1.15 -35.00
CA PHE A 196 46.48 -0.12 -34.79
C PHE A 196 47.44 -1.32 -34.69
N VAL A 197 48.40 -1.42 -35.62
CA VAL A 197 49.41 -2.49 -35.62
C VAL A 197 50.27 -2.41 -34.36
N PHE A 198 50.63 -1.21 -33.92
CA PHE A 198 51.42 -1.02 -32.69
C PHE A 198 50.68 -1.51 -31.45
N GLU A 199 49.39 -1.18 -31.31
CA GLU A 199 48.56 -1.67 -30.21
C GLU A 199 48.43 -3.20 -30.22
N ARG A 200 48.18 -3.79 -31.39
CA ARG A 200 48.12 -5.26 -31.54
C ARG A 200 49.43 -5.96 -31.27
N LEU A 201 50.56 -5.32 -31.53
CA LEU A 201 51.87 -5.85 -31.18
C LEU A 201 52.21 -5.64 -29.69
N GLN A 202 51.50 -4.79 -28.96
CA GLN A 202 51.64 -4.67 -27.50
C GLN A 202 50.85 -5.73 -26.74
N THR A 203 49.72 -6.21 -27.28
CA THR A 203 48.98 -7.31 -26.64
C THR A 203 49.82 -8.59 -26.72
N THR A 204 50.01 -9.26 -25.60
CA THR A 204 50.68 -10.57 -25.59
C THR A 204 49.62 -11.66 -25.65
N ASP A 205 49.86 -12.71 -26.42
CA ASP A 205 48.97 -13.89 -26.47
C ASP A 205 48.69 -14.47 -25.08
N ALA A 206 49.62 -14.31 -24.13
CA ALA A 206 49.45 -14.69 -22.74
C ALA A 206 48.38 -13.85 -22.02
N THR A 207 48.42 -12.52 -22.16
CA THR A 207 47.42 -11.62 -21.56
C THR A 207 46.02 -11.88 -22.11
N GLU A 208 45.87 -12.16 -23.40
CA GLU A 208 44.54 -12.46 -23.98
C GLU A 208 43.99 -13.79 -23.45
N ARG A 209 44.83 -14.82 -23.30
CA ARG A 209 44.44 -16.11 -22.69
C ARG A 209 44.02 -15.97 -21.22
N GLU A 210 44.76 -15.19 -20.44
CA GLU A 210 44.40 -14.91 -19.04
C GLU A 210 43.06 -14.18 -18.92
N HIS A 211 42.79 -13.20 -19.80
CA HIS A 211 41.50 -12.51 -19.85
C HIS A 211 40.35 -13.46 -20.23
N MET A 212 40.55 -14.36 -21.20
CA MET A 212 39.53 -15.35 -21.57
C MET A 212 39.22 -16.30 -20.41
N LEU A 213 40.25 -16.83 -19.73
CA LEU A 213 40.08 -17.69 -18.55
C LEU A 213 39.38 -16.95 -17.41
N PHE A 214 39.68 -15.68 -17.19
CA PHE A 214 38.99 -14.87 -16.20
C PHE A 214 37.50 -14.72 -16.50
N LEU A 215 37.15 -14.39 -17.76
CA LEU A 215 35.76 -14.26 -18.20
C LEU A 215 35.00 -15.58 -18.08
N GLU A 216 35.59 -16.70 -18.49
CA GLU A 216 34.99 -18.03 -18.37
C GLU A 216 34.71 -18.39 -16.90
N ASN A 217 35.68 -18.15 -16.01
CA ASN A 217 35.49 -18.36 -14.58
C ASN A 217 34.40 -17.45 -13.98
N SER A 218 34.29 -16.21 -14.45
CA SER A 218 33.24 -15.28 -14.01
C SER A 218 31.87 -15.76 -14.44
N LEU A 219 31.71 -16.17 -15.70
CA LEU A 219 30.45 -16.71 -16.24
C LEU A 219 30.02 -17.99 -15.52
N GLN A 220 30.97 -18.86 -15.19
CA GLN A 220 30.67 -20.08 -14.45
C GLN A 220 30.15 -19.77 -13.04
N ARG A 221 30.75 -18.79 -12.35
CA ARG A 221 30.28 -18.35 -11.04
C ARG A 221 28.90 -17.71 -11.11
N GLU A 222 28.66 -16.89 -12.13
CA GLU A 222 27.35 -16.26 -12.37
C GLU A 222 26.26 -17.32 -12.56
N ARG A 223 26.53 -18.38 -13.35
CA ARG A 223 25.58 -19.49 -13.54
C ARG A 223 25.23 -20.19 -12.22
N VAL A 224 26.23 -20.52 -11.41
CA VAL A 224 26.01 -21.19 -10.11
C VAL A 224 25.21 -20.30 -9.16
N LEU A 225 25.50 -19.00 -9.13
CA LEU A 225 24.74 -18.05 -8.30
C LEU A 225 23.29 -17.93 -8.78
N GLN A 226 23.06 -17.94 -10.09
CA GLN A 226 21.72 -17.89 -10.67
C GLN A 226 20.90 -19.13 -10.28
N GLU A 227 21.48 -20.33 -10.36
CA GLU A 227 20.85 -21.58 -9.93
C GLU A 227 20.48 -21.53 -8.43
N GLN A 228 21.34 -20.98 -7.57
CA GLN A 228 21.06 -20.81 -6.14
C GLN A 228 19.93 -19.82 -5.87
N ILE A 229 19.84 -18.72 -6.65
CA ILE A 229 18.75 -17.76 -6.53
C ILE A 229 17.42 -18.43 -6.90
N GLU A 230 17.39 -19.19 -7.99
CA GLU A 230 16.19 -19.90 -8.43
C GLU A 230 15.74 -20.97 -7.42
N GLU A 231 16.69 -21.69 -6.81
CA GLU A 231 16.40 -22.65 -5.74
C GLU A 231 15.78 -21.95 -4.51
N LEU A 232 16.39 -20.87 -4.04
CA LEU A 232 15.89 -20.09 -2.90
C LEU A 232 14.52 -19.45 -3.18
N ASP A 233 14.30 -18.93 -4.40
CA ASP A 233 12.99 -18.40 -4.81
C ASP A 233 11.92 -19.49 -4.86
N GLY A 234 12.30 -20.70 -5.29
CA GLY A 234 11.45 -21.89 -5.24
C GLY A 234 11.07 -22.28 -3.81
N GLU A 235 12.04 -22.34 -2.91
CA GLU A 235 11.80 -22.60 -1.48
C GLU A 235 10.91 -21.54 -0.83
N LEU A 236 11.21 -20.26 -1.08
CA LEU A 236 10.43 -19.14 -0.55
C LEU A 236 8.98 -19.17 -1.04
N SER A 237 8.76 -19.54 -2.30
CA SER A 237 7.43 -19.72 -2.86
C SER A 237 6.67 -20.87 -2.17
N ARG A 238 7.34 -22.01 -1.93
CA ARG A 238 6.77 -23.14 -1.18
C ARG A 238 6.39 -22.75 0.24
N VAL A 239 7.28 -22.08 0.97
CA VAL A 239 7.03 -21.61 2.34
C VAL A 239 5.82 -20.66 2.35
N LYS A 240 5.76 -19.68 1.45
CA LYS A 240 4.60 -18.77 1.35
C LYS A 240 3.29 -19.51 1.12
N THR A 241 3.27 -20.50 0.24
CA THR A 241 2.05 -21.30 0.01
C THR A 241 1.67 -22.09 1.26
N MET A 242 2.64 -22.74 1.92
CA MET A 242 2.41 -23.48 3.15
C MET A 242 1.87 -22.59 4.28
N ASP A 243 2.47 -21.43 4.52
CA ASP A 243 2.00 -20.48 5.51
C ASP A 243 0.57 -20.03 5.18
N SER A 244 0.29 -19.69 3.92
CA SER A 244 -1.06 -19.32 3.48
C SER A 244 -2.09 -20.42 3.73
N TYR A 245 -1.75 -21.69 3.47
CA TYR A 245 -2.64 -22.83 3.76
C TYR A 245 -2.85 -22.99 5.27
N GLN A 246 -1.79 -22.85 6.08
CA GLN A 246 -1.90 -22.92 7.54
C GLN A 246 -2.74 -21.79 8.12
N TYR A 247 -2.58 -20.56 7.62
CA TYR A 247 -3.42 -19.42 8.02
C TYR A 247 -4.89 -19.68 7.71
N ALA A 248 -5.22 -20.15 6.50
CA ALA A 248 -6.59 -20.49 6.13
C ALA A 248 -7.17 -21.63 6.99
N GLU A 249 -6.37 -22.64 7.33
CA GLU A 249 -6.79 -23.73 8.21
C GLU A 249 -7.05 -23.24 9.65
N GLN A 250 -6.17 -22.38 10.19
CA GLN A 250 -6.37 -21.79 11.52
C GLN A 250 -7.61 -20.89 11.57
N GLU A 251 -7.81 -20.06 10.55
CA GLU A 251 -9.01 -19.22 10.43
C GLU A 251 -10.28 -20.07 10.34
N GLY A 252 -10.25 -21.16 9.57
CA GLY A 252 -11.33 -22.14 9.50
C GLY A 252 -11.64 -22.78 10.86
N LYS A 253 -10.62 -23.13 11.65
CA LYS A 253 -10.78 -23.67 13.01
C LYS A 253 -11.38 -22.65 13.98
N LEU A 254 -10.88 -21.41 13.97
CA LEU A 254 -11.42 -20.32 14.79
C LEU A 254 -12.88 -20.00 14.43
N SER A 255 -13.20 -19.97 13.13
CA SER A 255 -14.56 -19.79 12.64
C SER A 255 -15.49 -20.93 13.09
N MET A 256 -15.03 -22.18 13.00
CA MET A 256 -15.80 -23.33 13.51
C MET A 256 -16.01 -23.23 15.03
N GLU A 257 -14.98 -22.89 15.80
CA GLU A 257 -15.07 -22.76 17.26
C GLU A 257 -16.07 -21.68 17.66
N THR A 258 -15.99 -20.50 17.02
CA THR A 258 -16.96 -19.42 17.24
C THR A 258 -18.39 -19.80 16.85
N GLN A 259 -18.58 -20.59 15.79
CA GLN A 259 -19.91 -21.11 15.44
C GLN A 259 -20.44 -22.06 16.52
N VAL A 260 -19.60 -22.93 17.06
CA VAL A 260 -19.96 -23.86 18.13
C VAL A 260 -20.34 -23.11 19.41
N THR A 261 -19.55 -22.10 19.81
CA THR A 261 -19.86 -21.29 21.00
C THR A 261 -21.16 -20.53 20.84
N LEU A 262 -21.37 -19.84 19.71
CA LEU A 262 -22.60 -19.11 19.43
C LEU A 262 -23.84 -20.01 19.43
N ASN A 263 -23.72 -21.21 18.84
CA ASN A 263 -24.81 -22.19 18.87
C ASN A 263 -25.10 -22.66 20.30
N SER A 264 -24.06 -22.85 21.13
CA SER A 264 -24.24 -23.23 22.53
C SER A 264 -24.93 -22.13 23.36
N GLU A 265 -24.59 -20.86 23.12
CA GLU A 265 -25.22 -19.70 23.76
C GLU A 265 -26.68 -19.54 23.32
N TYR A 266 -26.96 -19.73 22.04
CA TYR A 266 -28.33 -19.74 21.51
C TYR A 266 -29.19 -20.80 22.20
N GLN A 267 -28.67 -22.03 22.31
CA GLN A 267 -29.36 -23.12 23.01
C GLN A 267 -29.56 -22.83 24.50
N ALA A 268 -28.58 -22.19 25.16
CA ALA A 268 -28.72 -21.76 26.55
C ALA A 268 -29.81 -20.70 26.72
N SER A 269 -29.86 -19.71 25.81
CA SER A 269 -30.87 -18.66 25.80
C SER A 269 -32.29 -19.22 25.58
N LEU A 270 -32.45 -20.18 24.66
CA LEU A 270 -33.71 -20.90 24.46
C LEU A 270 -34.18 -21.59 25.76
N LYS A 271 -33.28 -22.31 26.44
CA LYS A 271 -33.60 -22.97 27.72
C LYS A 271 -34.00 -21.96 28.80
N GLN A 272 -33.33 -20.81 28.85
CA GLN A 272 -33.69 -19.73 29.78
C GLN A 272 -35.07 -19.16 29.49
N TYR A 273 -35.39 -18.94 28.22
CA TYR A 273 -36.71 -18.49 27.77
C TYR A 273 -37.81 -19.48 28.18
N ASP A 274 -37.62 -20.77 27.88
CA ASP A 274 -38.59 -21.81 28.24
C ASP A 274 -38.82 -21.87 29.75
N ALA A 275 -37.74 -21.77 30.54
CA ALA A 275 -37.83 -21.74 32.00
C ALA A 275 -38.62 -20.52 32.51
N LEU A 276 -38.42 -19.34 31.91
CA LEU A 276 -39.18 -18.13 32.25
C LEU A 276 -40.66 -18.29 31.91
N VAL A 277 -40.99 -18.78 30.73
CA VAL A 277 -42.37 -19.03 30.30
C VAL A 277 -43.07 -19.97 31.30
N ASP A 278 -42.41 -21.06 31.67
CA ASP A 278 -42.96 -22.03 32.61
C ASP A 278 -43.15 -21.45 34.02
N ASN A 279 -42.19 -20.64 34.49
CA ASN A 279 -42.29 -19.94 35.76
C ASN A 279 -43.45 -18.95 35.79
N HIS A 280 -43.61 -18.14 34.74
CA HIS A 280 -44.74 -17.22 34.60
C HIS A 280 -46.08 -17.96 34.54
N ARG A 281 -46.15 -19.06 33.78
CA ARG A 281 -47.36 -19.90 33.72
C ARG A 281 -47.71 -20.47 35.09
N ARG A 282 -46.74 -20.97 35.85
CA ARG A 282 -46.97 -21.48 37.21
C ARG A 282 -47.41 -20.38 38.18
N ALA A 283 -46.83 -19.19 38.09
CA ALA A 283 -47.21 -18.05 38.91
C ALA A 283 -48.63 -17.57 38.61
N GLU A 284 -48.99 -17.49 37.33
CA GLU A 284 -50.31 -17.12 36.86
C GLU A 284 -51.39 -18.09 37.37
N VAL A 285 -51.15 -19.40 37.25
CA VAL A 285 -52.09 -20.43 37.75
C VAL A 285 -52.26 -20.32 39.27
N LYS A 286 -51.18 -20.03 40.01
CA LYS A 286 -51.26 -19.78 41.46
C LYS A 286 -52.12 -18.56 41.77
N LEU A 287 -51.96 -17.47 41.03
CA LEU A 287 -52.77 -16.27 41.19
C LEU A 287 -54.24 -16.52 40.87
N ARG A 288 -54.55 -17.24 39.77
CA ARG A 288 -55.94 -17.64 39.47
C ARG A 288 -56.57 -18.44 40.59
N LYS A 289 -55.84 -19.42 41.15
CA LYS A 289 -56.33 -20.21 42.29
C LYS A 289 -56.59 -19.35 43.52
N LYS A 290 -55.71 -18.38 43.81
CA LYS A 290 -55.90 -17.45 44.94
C LYS A 290 -57.11 -16.55 44.71
N ASN A 291 -57.26 -15.99 43.51
CA ASN A 291 -58.38 -15.14 43.13
C ASN A 291 -59.71 -15.93 43.23
N PHE A 292 -59.75 -17.15 42.71
CA PHE A 292 -60.92 -18.03 42.85
C PHE A 292 -61.31 -18.27 44.31
N LYS A 293 -60.34 -18.58 45.19
CA LYS A 293 -60.62 -18.75 46.63
C LYS A 293 -61.20 -17.50 47.27
N MET A 294 -60.60 -16.34 46.98
CA MET A 294 -61.08 -15.05 47.50
C MET A 294 -62.48 -14.72 47.00
N ASN A 295 -62.78 -14.95 45.71
CA ASN A 295 -64.13 -14.75 45.18
C ASN A 295 -65.15 -15.67 45.86
N VAL A 296 -64.80 -16.94 46.11
CA VAL A 296 -65.66 -17.86 46.87
C VAL A 296 -65.89 -17.37 48.30
N GLU A 297 -64.88 -16.80 48.96
CA GLU A 297 -65.02 -16.19 50.29
C GLU A 297 -65.94 -14.96 50.26
N VAL A 298 -65.80 -14.08 49.26
CA VAL A 298 -66.68 -12.92 49.05
C VAL A 298 -68.13 -13.37 48.80
N ASP A 299 -68.36 -14.35 47.92
CA ASP A 299 -69.69 -14.92 47.67
C ASP A 299 -70.31 -15.49 48.94
N ASN A 300 -69.50 -16.13 49.80
CA ASN A 300 -69.96 -16.65 51.08
C ASN A 300 -70.34 -15.53 52.06
N TRP A 301 -69.61 -14.40 52.05
CA TRP A 301 -69.97 -13.24 52.86
C TRP A 301 -71.24 -12.55 52.36
N ILE A 302 -71.40 -12.42 51.04
CA ILE A 302 -72.63 -11.90 50.42
C ILE A 302 -73.82 -12.76 50.83
N LYS A 303 -73.75 -14.09 50.67
CA LYS A 303 -74.82 -15.02 51.08
C LYS A 303 -75.19 -14.89 52.56
N LYS A 304 -74.21 -14.71 53.44
CA LYS A 304 -74.46 -14.50 54.87
C LYS A 304 -75.16 -13.18 55.13
N TYR A 305 -74.72 -12.11 54.46
CA TYR A 305 -75.33 -10.78 54.56
C TYR A 305 -76.77 -10.78 54.05
N ASP A 306 -77.02 -11.36 52.87
CA ASP A 306 -78.35 -11.49 52.28
C ASP A 306 -79.30 -12.24 53.21
N LYS A 307 -78.81 -13.32 53.84
CA LYS A 307 -79.58 -14.07 54.84
C LYS A 307 -79.92 -13.20 56.07
N ASP A 308 -78.94 -12.55 56.69
CA ASP A 308 -79.18 -11.69 57.85
C ASP A 308 -80.15 -10.55 57.51
N MET A 309 -80.01 -9.95 56.33
CA MET A 309 -80.89 -8.88 55.88
C MET A 309 -82.32 -9.39 55.64
N ASN A 310 -82.47 -10.56 55.04
CA ASN A 310 -83.77 -11.20 54.87
C ASN A 310 -84.43 -11.55 56.22
N ASP A 311 -83.66 -12.09 57.17
CA ASP A 311 -84.15 -12.41 58.51
C ASP A 311 -84.63 -11.13 59.24
N ARG A 312 -83.92 -10.01 59.08
CA ARG A 312 -84.34 -8.69 59.61
C ARG A 312 -85.59 -8.15 58.92
N LEU A 313 -85.71 -8.30 57.59
CA LEU A 313 -86.90 -7.89 56.84
C LEU A 313 -88.13 -8.65 57.35
N VAL A 314 -88.02 -9.97 57.49
CA VAL A 314 -89.09 -10.81 58.06
C VAL A 314 -89.45 -10.34 59.48
N ALA A 315 -88.46 -10.06 60.33
CA ALA A 315 -88.71 -9.56 61.69
C ALA A 315 -89.43 -8.20 61.71
N LEU A 316 -89.11 -7.29 60.77
CA LEU A 316 -89.81 -6.02 60.62
C LEU A 316 -91.24 -6.21 60.10
N GLU A 317 -91.47 -7.12 59.15
CA GLU A 317 -92.79 -7.46 58.65
C GLU A 317 -93.68 -8.07 59.75
N THR A 318 -93.12 -8.95 60.59
CA THR A 318 -93.84 -9.50 61.74
C THR A 318 -94.19 -8.42 62.77
N LEU A 319 -93.22 -7.57 63.13
CA LEU A 319 -93.46 -6.47 64.08
C LEU A 319 -94.49 -5.47 63.55
N GLY A 320 -94.43 -5.16 62.24
CA GLY A 320 -95.41 -4.32 61.56
C GLY A 320 -96.81 -4.93 61.60
N SER A 321 -96.91 -6.26 61.43
CA SER A 321 -98.19 -6.98 61.54
C SER A 321 -98.74 -6.93 62.97
N GLU A 322 -97.90 -7.19 63.98
CA GLU A 322 -98.26 -7.07 65.39
C GLU A 322 -98.68 -5.65 65.76
N TYR A 323 -97.96 -4.63 65.29
CA TYR A 323 -98.32 -3.22 65.51
C TYR A 323 -99.71 -2.90 64.96
N ILE A 324 -100.03 -3.34 63.73
CA ILE A 324 -101.36 -3.15 63.13
C ILE A 324 -102.45 -3.86 63.95
N GLU A 325 -102.16 -5.04 64.51
CA GLU A 325 -103.09 -5.73 65.38
C GLU A 325 -103.31 -5.00 66.71
N GLU A 326 -102.25 -4.52 67.36
CA GLU A 326 -102.32 -3.73 68.58
C GLU A 326 -103.04 -2.39 68.35
N GLU A 327 -102.80 -1.71 67.23
CA GLU A 327 -103.53 -0.49 66.83
C GLU A 327 -105.04 -0.76 66.70
N LYS A 328 -105.43 -1.89 66.10
CA LYS A 328 -106.84 -2.31 66.06
C LYS A 328 -107.40 -2.62 67.44
N LYS A 329 -106.61 -3.24 68.33
CA LYS A 329 -107.03 -3.52 69.72
C LYS A 329 -107.22 -2.22 70.51
N LEU A 330 -106.31 -1.26 70.35
CA LEU A 330 -106.38 0.05 70.97
C LEU A 330 -107.63 0.81 70.51
N ALA A 331 -107.88 0.88 69.20
CA ALA A 331 -109.09 1.52 68.65
C ALA A 331 -110.38 0.91 69.22
N LYS A 332 -110.45 -0.41 69.35
CA LYS A 332 -111.58 -1.10 70.01
C LYS A 332 -111.71 -0.77 71.49
N LEU A 333 -110.58 -0.53 72.17
CA LEU A 333 -110.57 -0.13 73.58
C LEU A 333 -111.07 1.31 73.74
N GLU A 334 -110.57 2.24 72.92
CA GLU A 334 -111.00 3.63 72.86
C GLU A 334 -112.50 3.75 72.57
N GLU A 335 -113.03 2.94 71.62
CA GLU A 335 -114.46 2.85 71.33
C GLU A 335 -115.27 2.43 72.57
N LYS A 336 -114.77 1.48 73.38
CA LYS A 336 -115.43 1.06 74.63
C LYS A 336 -115.32 2.10 75.74
N PHE A 337 -114.24 2.86 75.81
CA PHE A 337 -114.05 3.90 76.81
C PHE A 337 -114.85 5.18 76.49
N ALA A 338 -115.14 5.46 75.22
CA ALA A 338 -115.92 6.62 74.81
C ALA A 338 -117.28 6.77 75.54
N PRO A 339 -118.18 5.75 75.58
CA PRO A 339 -119.44 5.87 76.32
C PRO A 339 -119.22 5.98 77.83
N VAL A 340 -118.21 5.30 78.38
CA VAL A 340 -117.89 5.38 79.82
C VAL A 340 -117.43 6.78 80.20
N GLU A 341 -116.63 7.44 79.35
CA GLU A 341 -116.25 8.84 79.56
C GLU A 341 -117.45 9.78 79.44
N GLU A 342 -118.35 9.55 78.49
CA GLU A 342 -119.59 10.33 78.37
C GLU A 342 -120.49 10.16 79.59
N GLU A 343 -120.68 8.93 80.08
CA GLU A 343 -121.40 8.63 81.32
C GLU A 343 -120.75 9.31 82.52
N TYR A 344 -119.42 9.25 82.64
CA TYR A 344 -118.68 9.93 83.71
C TYR A 344 -118.85 11.46 83.65
N LYS A 345 -118.77 12.06 82.45
CA LYS A 345 -119.03 13.49 82.22
C LYS A 345 -120.49 13.84 82.53
N ALA A 346 -121.43 12.99 82.15
CA ALA A 346 -122.86 13.16 82.42
C ALA A 346 -123.17 13.08 83.92
N LEU A 347 -122.58 12.13 84.65
CA LEU A 347 -122.70 12.03 86.10
C LEU A 347 -122.07 13.24 86.80
N LEU A 348 -120.92 13.73 86.34
CA LEU A 348 -120.32 14.97 86.85
C LEU A 348 -121.22 16.18 86.60
N ALA A 349 -121.77 16.32 85.38
CA ALA A 349 -122.70 17.39 85.03
C ALA A 349 -124.01 17.29 85.83
N GLU A 350 -124.55 16.08 86.00
CA GLU A 350 -125.71 15.81 86.84
C GLU A 350 -125.42 16.17 88.30
N ARG A 351 -124.21 15.87 88.81
CA ARG A 351 -123.77 16.27 90.16
C ARG A 351 -123.72 17.78 90.29
N ILE A 352 -123.15 18.49 89.31
CA ILE A 352 -123.12 19.96 89.26
C ILE A 352 -124.55 20.53 89.22
N VAL A 353 -125.43 20.00 88.36
CA VAL A 353 -126.83 20.45 88.22
C VAL A 353 -127.67 20.12 89.46
N ASN A 354 -127.47 18.96 90.10
CA ASN A 354 -128.16 18.60 91.34
C ASN A 354 -127.66 19.44 92.53
N GLU A 355 -126.37 19.78 92.59
CA GLU A 355 -125.85 20.76 93.54
C GLU A 355 -126.51 22.13 93.30
N GLN A 356 -126.60 22.58 92.03
CA GLN A 356 -127.27 23.81 91.63
C GLN A 356 -128.78 23.80 91.98
N LYS A 357 -129.46 22.67 91.76
CA LYS A 357 -130.88 22.48 92.09
C LYS A 357 -131.12 22.36 93.60
N ARG A 358 -130.19 21.79 94.39
CA ARG A 358 -130.26 21.82 95.85
C ARG A 358 -130.18 23.25 96.36
N LEU A 359 -129.29 24.06 95.78
CA LEU A 359 -129.20 25.49 96.07
C LEU A 359 -130.49 26.22 95.68
N ASP A 360 -131.11 25.92 94.54
CA ASP A 360 -132.38 26.54 94.11
C ASP A 360 -133.63 26.05 94.88
N LYS A 361 -133.73 24.76 95.25
CA LYS A 361 -134.87 24.20 96.02
C LYS A 361 -134.89 24.62 97.48
N MET A 362 -133.74 25.01 98.06
CA MET A 362 -133.68 25.61 99.39
C MET A 362 -134.36 27.00 99.45
N VAL A 363 -134.78 27.56 98.30
CA VAL A 363 -135.25 28.97 98.24
C VAL A 363 -136.80 29.12 98.16
N ARG A 364 -137.63 28.13 97.79
CA ARG A 364 -139.05 28.41 97.44
C ARG A 364 -140.13 27.36 97.81
N GLU A 365 -140.46 27.13 99.09
CA GLU A 365 -141.85 27.14 99.66
C GLU A 365 -142.02 26.47 101.07
N PRO A 366 -143.03 26.88 101.90
CA PRO A 366 -142.98 26.92 103.38
C PRO A 366 -144.14 26.23 104.18
N GLU A 367 -144.06 26.24 105.54
CA GLU A 367 -145.12 26.48 106.57
C GLU A 367 -145.31 25.47 107.77
N LYS A 368 -145.02 25.99 108.99
CA LYS A 368 -145.76 25.98 110.30
C LYS A 368 -146.36 24.70 110.95
N LYS A 369 -146.07 24.49 112.27
CA LYS A 369 -147.04 24.46 113.42
C LYS A 369 -146.43 24.18 114.83
N HIS A 370 -146.95 24.93 115.83
CA HIS A 370 -147.29 24.71 117.28
C HIS A 370 -146.33 24.10 118.36
N ILE A 371 -146.03 24.82 119.47
CA ILE A 371 -146.65 24.96 120.85
C ILE A 371 -146.15 23.92 121.91
N PHE A 372 -145.47 24.37 122.99
CA PHE A 372 -145.88 24.24 124.42
C PHE A 372 -144.92 24.94 125.41
N LEU A 373 -145.47 25.35 126.56
CA LEU A 373 -144.91 26.14 127.68
C LEU A 373 -144.09 25.33 128.71
N LEU A 374 -143.13 25.97 129.42
CA LEU A 374 -142.94 25.89 130.89
C LEU A 374 -141.89 26.88 131.46
N LYS A 375 -142.17 27.35 132.69
CA LYS A 375 -141.52 28.39 133.55
C LYS A 375 -140.18 27.93 134.21
N ILE A 376 -139.10 28.76 134.26
CA ILE A 376 -138.52 29.61 135.39
C ILE A 376 -137.76 28.82 136.52
N PRO A 377 -136.76 29.28 137.34
CA PRO A 377 -135.76 30.41 137.42
C PRO A 377 -134.30 29.91 137.80
N PRO A 378 -133.40 30.59 138.58
CA PRO A 378 -132.90 32.00 138.64
C PRO A 378 -131.35 32.13 138.52
N LYS A 379 -130.86 33.27 138.01
CA LYS A 379 -129.94 34.23 138.68
C LYS A 379 -129.60 35.39 137.73
#